data_AF-A0A832NMP6-F1
#
_entry.id   AF-A0A832NMP6-F1
#
_cell.length_a   1.000
_cell.length_b   1.000
_cell.length_c   1.000
_cell.angle_alpha   90.00
_cell.angle_beta   90.00
_cell.angle_gamma   90.00
#
_symmetry.space_group_name_H-M   'P 1'
#
loop_
_entity.id
_entity.type
_entity.pdbx_description
1 polymer ?
#
loop_
_entity_poly.entity_id
_entity_poly.type
_entity_poly.pdbx_seq_one_letter_code
_entity_poly.pdbx_strand_id
1 'polypeptide(L)'
;MKQVVLTGGPCAGKTDVLVRLTRAFGKKILVVNEVASLLLSIGRYPMPDPWMQEWQDGFQIMIIAEQLRLEDEISREAESSGVRMIVCDRGVLDGKAYLTGGVREFCDRFGVDES
;
A
#
# COMPACT_ATOMS: atom_id res chain seq x y z
N MET A 1 9.23 -12.50 11.75
CA MET A 1 8.20 -11.44 11.81
C MET A 1 7.02 -11.86 10.96
N LYS A 2 5.77 -11.51 11.27
CA LYS A 2 4.61 -11.83 10.43
C LYS A 2 4.09 -10.54 9.76
N GLN A 3 3.91 -10.56 8.45
CA GLN A 3 3.28 -9.48 7.69
C GLN A 3 1.91 -9.96 7.21
N VAL A 4 0.89 -9.13 7.40
CA VAL A 4 -0.48 -9.39 6.96
C VAL A 4 -0.89 -8.24 6.04
N VAL A 5 -1.24 -8.56 4.81
CA VAL A 5 -1.72 -7.58 3.84
C VAL A 5 -3.23 -7.67 3.73
N LEU A 6 -3.92 -6.55 3.90
CA LEU A 6 -5.36 -6.44 3.69
C LEU A 6 -5.60 -6.10 2.21
N THR A 7 -5.96 -7.08 1.39
CA THR A 7 -6.28 -6.86 -0.03
C THR A 7 -7.78 -6.91 -0.27
N GLY A 8 -8.25 -6.25 -1.33
CA GLY A 8 -9.67 -6.24 -1.72
C GLY A 8 -10.12 -4.95 -2.40
N GLY A 9 -11.32 -4.96 -3.00
CA GLY A 9 -11.86 -3.80 -3.71
C GLY A 9 -12.25 -2.62 -2.80
N PRO A 10 -12.59 -1.46 -3.39
CA PRO A 10 -13.21 -0.33 -2.67
C PRO A 10 -14.43 -0.81 -1.86
N CYS A 11 -14.63 -0.23 -0.66
CA CYS A 11 -15.74 -0.57 0.24
C CYS A 11 -15.79 -2.01 0.78
N ALA A 12 -14.73 -2.82 0.62
CA ALA A 12 -14.65 -4.18 1.20
C ALA A 12 -14.47 -4.22 2.74
N GLY A 13 -14.56 -3.07 3.43
CA GLY A 13 -14.42 -2.98 4.89
C GLY A 13 -12.98 -3.06 5.43
N LYS A 14 -11.95 -2.97 4.57
CA LYS A 14 -10.53 -3.05 4.96
C LYS A 14 -10.15 -2.02 6.03
N THR A 15 -10.56 -0.77 5.83
CA THR A 15 -10.32 0.31 6.80
C THR A 15 -10.95 0.02 8.16
N ASP A 16 -12.15 -0.54 8.20
CA ASP A 16 -12.81 -0.93 9.45
C ASP A 16 -12.07 -2.07 10.16
N VAL A 17 -11.59 -3.06 9.39
CA VAL A 17 -10.75 -4.14 9.91
C VAL A 17 -9.45 -3.58 10.50
N LEU A 18 -8.79 -2.67 9.79
CA LEU A 18 -7.57 -2.03 10.25
C LEU A 18 -7.79 -1.26 11.56
N VAL A 19 -8.86 -0.48 11.66
CA VAL A 19 -9.25 0.24 12.89
C VAL A 19 -9.50 -0.74 14.04
N ARG A 20 -10.18 -1.86 13.79
CA ARG A 20 -10.44 -2.89 14.81
C ARG A 20 -9.15 -3.57 15.28
N LEU A 21 -8.24 -3.90 14.36
CA LEU A 21 -6.93 -4.48 14.69
C LEU A 21 -6.09 -3.52 15.55
N THR A 22 -5.99 -2.25 15.14
CA THR A 22 -5.26 -1.23 15.88
C THR A 22 -5.84 -1.02 17.29
N ARG A 23 -7.17 -1.04 17.43
CA ARG A 23 -7.83 -0.96 18.76
C ARG A 23 -7.59 -2.19 19.62
N ALA A 24 -7.64 -3.39 19.04
CA ALA A 24 -7.51 -4.64 19.79
C ALA A 24 -6.06 -4.92 20.23
N PHE A 25 -5.09 -4.60 19.38
CA PHE A 25 -3.69 -4.96 19.59
C PHE A 25 -2.81 -3.78 20.00
N GLY A 26 -3.21 -2.53 19.72
CA GLY A 26 -2.47 -1.33 20.09
C GLY A 26 -1.01 -1.40 19.63
N LYS A 27 -0.07 -1.14 20.55
CA LYS A 27 1.39 -1.18 20.30
C LYS A 27 1.97 -2.57 20.01
N LYS A 28 1.14 -3.62 19.99
CA LYS A 28 1.57 -4.99 19.64
C LYS A 28 1.59 -5.24 18.13
N ILE A 29 1.11 -4.29 17.33
CA ILE A 29 1.20 -4.30 15.87
C ILE A 29 1.76 -2.96 15.38
N LEU A 30 2.40 -2.99 14.22
CA LEU A 30 2.68 -1.80 13.42
C LEU A 30 1.83 -1.81 12.15
N VAL A 31 1.56 -0.64 11.61
CA VAL A 31 0.64 -0.47 10.49
C VAL A 31 1.29 0.33 9.36
N VAL A 32 1.26 -0.24 8.15
CA VAL A 32 1.57 0.47 6.90
C VAL A 32 0.23 0.94 6.32
N ASN A 33 0.01 2.26 6.33
CA ASN A 33 -1.22 2.86 5.81
C ASN A 33 -1.21 2.93 4.27
N GLU A 34 -2.38 3.17 3.65
CA GLU A 34 -2.52 3.31 2.21
C GLU A 34 -1.69 4.50 1.65
N VAL A 35 -0.62 4.18 0.92
CA VAL A 35 0.29 5.16 0.31
C VAL A 35 -0.40 6.06 -0.72
N ALA A 36 -1.31 5.53 -1.52
CA ALA A 36 -2.04 6.33 -2.51
C ALA A 36 -2.81 7.48 -1.84
N SER A 37 -3.56 7.19 -0.78
CA SER A 37 -4.28 8.18 0.01
C SER A 37 -3.33 9.17 0.69
N LEU A 38 -2.19 8.70 1.21
CA LEU A 38 -1.15 9.56 1.77
C LEU A 38 -0.65 10.57 0.73
N LEU A 39 -0.15 10.12 -0.42
CA LEU A 39 0.42 10.97 -1.47
C LEU A 39 -0.56 12.02 -2.01
N LEU A 40 -1.84 11.63 -2.19
CA LEU A 40 -2.90 12.53 -2.62
C LEU A 40 -3.23 13.57 -1.54
N SER A 41 -3.39 13.14 -0.29
CA SER A 41 -3.80 14.02 0.82
C SER A 41 -2.76 15.10 1.14
N ILE A 42 -1.48 14.78 1.03
CA ILE A 42 -0.37 15.73 1.26
C ILE A 42 -0.03 16.57 0.02
N GLY A 43 -0.75 16.39 -1.08
CA GLY A 43 -0.54 17.13 -2.33
C GLY A 43 0.78 16.81 -3.05
N ARG A 44 1.44 15.69 -2.74
CA ARG A 44 2.70 15.29 -3.39
C ARG A 44 2.50 14.78 -4.82
N TYR A 45 1.30 14.31 -5.14
CA TYR A 45 0.93 13.89 -6.49
C TYR A 45 -0.49 14.37 -6.79
N PRO A 46 -0.70 15.66 -7.14
CA PRO A 46 -2.03 16.23 -7.29
C PRO A 46 -2.82 15.55 -8.41
N MET A 47 -4.14 15.39 -8.21
CA MET A 47 -5.03 14.80 -9.21
C MET A 47 -5.07 15.69 -10.46
N PRO A 48 -4.94 15.12 -11.67
CA PRO A 48 -4.92 15.87 -12.91
C PRO A 48 -6.36 16.17 -13.34
N ASP A 49 -6.53 17.26 -14.09
CA ASP A 49 -7.78 17.58 -14.77
C ASP A 49 -7.44 18.13 -16.18
N PRO A 50 -7.69 17.37 -17.25
CA PRO A 50 -8.32 16.05 -17.30
C PRO A 50 -7.41 14.90 -16.84
N TRP A 51 -7.99 13.72 -16.62
CA TRP A 51 -7.24 12.49 -16.36
C TRP A 51 -6.34 12.09 -17.54
N MET A 52 -5.12 11.64 -17.23
CA MET A 52 -4.12 11.21 -18.22
C MET A 52 -3.47 9.88 -17.80
N GLN A 53 -3.22 8.99 -18.75
CA GLN A 53 -2.59 7.69 -18.48
C GLN A 53 -1.14 7.87 -17.97
N GLU A 54 -0.41 8.86 -18.48
CA GLU A 54 0.96 9.18 -18.05
C GLU A 54 1.00 9.58 -16.58
N TRP A 55 -0.03 10.29 -16.11
CA TRP A 55 -0.19 10.62 -14.69
C TRP A 55 -0.45 9.35 -13.86
N GLN A 56 -1.34 8.46 -14.33
CA GLN A 56 -1.63 7.21 -13.63
C GLN A 56 -0.37 6.35 -13.47
N ASP A 57 0.44 6.24 -14.52
CA ASP A 57 1.69 5.48 -14.50
C ASP A 57 2.71 6.09 -13.53
N GLY A 58 2.90 7.41 -13.60
CA GLY A 58 3.77 8.11 -12.67
C GLY A 58 3.28 7.99 -11.21
N PHE A 59 1.97 8.02 -10.99
CA PHE A 59 1.38 7.81 -9.68
C PHE A 59 1.66 6.40 -9.14
N GLN A 60 1.49 5.37 -9.98
CA GLN A 60 1.78 3.99 -9.60
C GLN A 60 3.27 3.79 -9.26
N ILE A 61 4.18 4.36 -10.05
CA ILE A 61 5.62 4.30 -9.76
C ILE A 61 5.92 4.91 -8.37
N MET A 62 5.33 6.06 -8.07
CA MET A 62 5.49 6.71 -6.76
C MET A 62 4.89 5.88 -5.62
N ILE A 63 3.70 5.28 -5.82
CA ILE A 63 3.08 4.40 -4.84
C ILE A 63 3.97 3.20 -4.55
N ILE A 64 4.48 2.53 -5.58
CA ILE A 64 5.33 1.33 -5.44
C ILE A 64 6.60 1.68 -4.66
N ALA A 65 7.30 2.74 -5.04
CA ALA A 65 8.53 3.16 -4.39
C ALA A 65 8.31 3.50 -2.91
N GLU A 66 7.26 4.26 -2.59
CA GLU A 66 6.97 4.70 -1.24
C GLU A 66 6.42 3.55 -0.35
N GLN A 67 5.62 2.65 -0.92
CA GLN A 67 5.13 1.46 -0.22
C GLN A 67 6.30 0.56 0.20
N LEU A 68 7.23 0.25 -0.71
CA LEU A 68 8.40 -0.56 -0.41
C LEU A 68 9.28 0.11 0.67
N ARG A 69 9.44 1.43 0.60
CA ARG A 69 10.18 2.22 1.60
C ARG A 69 9.53 2.10 2.99
N LEU A 70 8.22 2.31 3.09
CA LEU A 70 7.51 2.24 4.36
C LEU A 70 7.47 0.83 4.94
N GLU A 71 7.32 -0.20 4.10
CA GLU A 71 7.38 -1.60 4.52
C GLU A 71 8.76 -1.97 5.10
N ASP A 72 9.86 -1.53 4.49
CA ASP A 72 11.22 -1.72 5.01
C ASP A 72 11.45 -0.94 6.33
N GLU A 73 11.03 0.33 6.39
CA GLU A 73 11.16 1.15 7.59
C GLU A 73 10.40 0.56 8.78
N ILE A 74 9.14 0.17 8.57
CA ILE A 74 8.31 -0.43 9.61
C ILE A 74 8.82 -1.83 10.00
N SER A 75 9.40 -2.58 9.06
CA SER A 75 10.05 -3.85 9.37
C SER A 75 11.23 -3.66 10.32
N ARG A 76 12.09 -2.67 10.08
CA ARG A 76 13.20 -2.34 10.98
C ARG A 76 12.72 -1.82 12.33
N GLU A 77 11.66 -1.01 12.34
CA GLU A 77 11.02 -0.58 13.59
C GLU A 77 10.50 -1.77 14.39
N ALA A 78 9.84 -2.73 13.73
CA ALA A 78 9.32 -3.94 14.38
C ALA A 78 10.43 -4.77 15.03
N GLU A 79 11.59 -4.90 14.35
CA GLU A 79 12.76 -5.60 14.89
C GLU A 79 13.29 -4.91 16.15
N SER A 80 13.46 -3.58 16.10
CA SER A 80 14.01 -2.82 17.22
C SER A 80 13.06 -2.74 18.43
N SER A 81 11.75 -2.73 18.19
CA SER A 81 10.71 -2.63 19.23
C SER A 81 10.22 -3.98 19.76
N GLY A 82 10.61 -5.09 19.13
CA GLY A 82 10.15 -6.43 19.46
C GLY A 82 8.71 -6.74 19.02
N VAL A 83 8.10 -5.87 18.21
CA VAL A 83 6.78 -6.09 17.61
C VAL A 83 6.87 -7.22 16.58
N ARG A 84 5.91 -8.15 16.61
CA ARG A 84 5.96 -9.39 15.82
C ARG A 84 4.99 -9.42 14.64
N MET A 85 4.18 -8.38 14.47
CA MET A 85 3.12 -8.31 13.47
C MET A 85 3.06 -6.92 12.83
N ILE A 86 3.10 -6.90 11.50
CA ILE A 86 2.87 -5.71 10.67
C ILE A 86 1.59 -5.95 9.87
N VAL A 87 0.73 -4.94 9.82
CA VAL A 87 -0.50 -4.95 9.02
C VAL A 87 -0.39 -3.89 7.93
N CYS A 88 -0.48 -4.30 6.67
CA CYS A 88 -0.47 -3.40 5.52
C CYS A 88 -1.90 -3.22 5.01
N ASP A 89 -2.36 -1.98 4.85
CA ASP A 89 -3.69 -1.65 4.31
C ASP A 89 -3.81 -2.01 2.82
N ARG A 90 -2.68 -2.09 2.11
CA ARG A 90 -2.58 -2.56 0.72
C ARG A 90 -1.26 -3.29 0.47
N GLY A 91 -1.26 -4.13 -0.57
CA GLY A 91 -0.03 -4.67 -1.16
C GLY A 91 0.33 -3.95 -2.45
N VAL A 92 1.60 -4.08 -2.88
CA VAL A 92 2.10 -3.50 -4.14
C VAL A 92 1.22 -3.89 -5.34
N LEU A 93 0.79 -5.15 -5.42
CA LEU A 93 -0.03 -5.67 -6.51
C LEU A 93 -1.49 -5.17 -6.49
N ASP A 94 -1.94 -4.41 -5.48
CA ASP A 94 -3.28 -3.83 -5.50
C ASP A 94 -3.42 -2.73 -6.58
N GLY A 95 -2.29 -2.16 -7.04
CA GLY A 95 -2.24 -1.20 -8.14
C GLY A 95 -2.75 -1.76 -9.48
N LYS A 96 -2.72 -3.09 -9.67
CA LYS A 96 -3.24 -3.75 -10.87
C LYS A 96 -4.72 -3.48 -11.13
N ALA A 97 -5.50 -3.14 -10.11
CA ALA A 97 -6.91 -2.83 -10.25
C ALA A 97 -7.16 -1.57 -11.09
N TYR A 98 -6.12 -0.76 -11.30
CA TYR A 98 -6.15 0.43 -12.13
C TYR A 98 -5.61 0.19 -13.55
N LEU A 99 -5.29 -1.06 -13.92
CA LEU A 99 -4.89 -1.48 -15.26
C LEU A 99 -5.89 -2.49 -15.84
N THR A 100 -6.05 -2.50 -17.17
CA THR A 100 -6.96 -3.44 -17.85
C THR A 100 -6.43 -4.87 -17.92
N GLY A 101 -5.10 -5.05 -18.00
CA GLY A 101 -4.42 -6.34 -18.16
C GLY A 101 -4.04 -7.03 -16.85
N GLY A 102 -4.52 -6.54 -15.70
CA GLY A 102 -4.39 -7.21 -14.41
C GLY A 102 -2.94 -7.36 -13.92
N VAL A 103 -2.65 -8.46 -13.20
CA VAL A 103 -1.35 -8.69 -12.55
C VAL A 103 -0.21 -8.66 -13.56
N ARG A 104 -0.37 -9.36 -14.69
CA ARG A 104 0.70 -9.54 -15.66
C ARG A 104 1.12 -8.21 -16.31
N GLU A 105 0.15 -7.42 -16.74
CA GLU A 105 0.44 -6.06 -17.25
C GLU A 105 1.11 -5.20 -16.17
N PHE A 106 0.64 -5.27 -14.93
CA PHE A 106 1.20 -4.49 -13.83
C PHE A 106 2.68 -4.85 -13.57
N CYS A 107 2.99 -6.14 -13.51
CA CYS A 107 4.35 -6.65 -13.34
C CYS A 107 5.26 -6.23 -14.50
N ASP A 108 4.81 -6.42 -15.76
CA ASP A 108 5.58 -6.05 -16.95
C ASP A 108 5.82 -4.53 -17.04
N ARG A 109 4.82 -3.73 -16.66
CA ARG A 109 4.85 -2.27 -16.78
C ARG A 109 5.69 -1.60 -15.70
N PHE A 110 5.69 -2.14 -14.48
CA PHE A 110 6.35 -1.51 -13.32
C PHE A 110 7.52 -2.30 -12.73
N GLY A 111 7.86 -3.46 -13.30
CA GLY A 111 9.03 -4.25 -12.89
C GLY A 111 8.91 -4.83 -11.48
N VAL A 112 7.71 -5.30 -11.11
CA VAL A 112 7.41 -5.89 -9.80
C VAL A 112 7.12 -7.38 -9.94
N ASP A 113 7.62 -8.18 -8.99
CA ASP A 113 7.42 -9.64 -8.97
C ASP A 113 6.03 -10.01 -8.44
N GLU A 114 5.49 -11.17 -8.88
CA GLU A 114 4.19 -11.71 -8.43
C GLU A 114 4.22 -12.32 -7.00
N SER A 115 5.26 -12.05 -6.21
CA SER A 115 5.54 -12.70 -4.90
C SER A 115 4.39 -12.71 -3.90
#